data_AF-A0A7C0UGY9-F1
#
_entry.id   AF-A0A7C0UGY9-F1
#
_cell.length_a   1.000
_cell.length_b   1.000
_cell.length_c   1.000
_cell.angle_alpha   90.00
_cell.angle_beta   90.00
_cell.angle_gamma   90.00
#
_symmetry.space_group_name_H-M   'P 1'
#
loop_
_entity.id
_entity.type
_entity.pdbx_description
1 polymer ?
#
loop_
_entity_poly.entity_id
_entity_poly.type
_entity_poly.pdbx_seq_one_letter_code
_entity_poly.pdbx_strand_id
1 'polypeptide(L)'
;MVHPKSVVRSGERGDGEKGRRLMRRVCSNCHSKVQTDSHFAKLDRAIGLYNYYYDGAQKMLKDLKVKGLLKEDKWSDAFQELNYYLWHHAGRRARHGAAMDGPDYAQWHGFFQIFQIYKDMEEIYNWRIKNNKIEPLSPVMSTAPY
;
A
#
# COMPACT_ATOMS: atom_id res chain seq x y z
N MET A 1 5.34 11.55 -1.67
CA MET A 1 4.71 10.21 -1.87
C MET A 1 3.50 10.16 -0.95
N VAL A 2 2.26 10.11 -1.44
CA VAL A 2 1.45 8.88 -1.49
C VAL A 2 0.16 9.11 -2.34
N HIS A 3 -0.11 8.19 -3.28
CA HIS A 3 -1.34 7.78 -4.03
C HIS A 3 -2.42 8.83 -4.43
N PRO A 4 -2.72 9.08 -5.75
CA PRO A 4 -3.69 8.30 -6.55
C PRO A 4 -3.22 7.65 -7.88
N LYS A 5 -2.03 7.92 -8.36
CA LYS A 5 -1.47 7.32 -9.57
C LYS A 5 0.01 7.66 -9.48
N SER A 6 0.90 6.68 -9.54
CA SER A 6 2.36 6.93 -9.53
C SER A 6 2.82 7.56 -10.85
N VAL A 7 2.05 8.51 -11.39
CA VAL A 7 2.49 9.43 -12.43
C VAL A 7 3.56 10.30 -11.80
N VAL A 8 4.60 10.59 -12.57
CA VAL A 8 5.50 11.70 -12.27
C VAL A 8 4.61 12.92 -12.05
N ARG A 9 4.54 13.39 -10.80
CA ARG A 9 3.83 14.63 -10.50
C ARG A 9 4.52 15.75 -11.27
N SER A 10 3.75 16.73 -11.71
CA SER A 10 4.23 17.97 -12.29
C SER A 10 3.46 19.16 -11.68
N GLY A 11 3.99 20.37 -11.85
CA GLY A 11 3.37 21.59 -11.36
C GLY A 11 3.46 21.77 -9.83
N GLU A 12 2.44 22.39 -9.24
CA GLU A 12 2.42 22.79 -7.81
C GLU A 12 2.58 21.63 -6.83
N ARG A 13 2.23 20.40 -7.23
CA ARG A 13 2.32 19.19 -6.39
C ARG A 13 3.68 18.49 -6.46
N GLY A 14 4.66 19.15 -7.09
CA GLY A 14 6.06 18.72 -7.23
C GLY A 14 6.36 18.08 -8.58
N ASP A 15 7.63 18.10 -8.98
CA ASP A 15 8.17 17.43 -10.17
C ASP A 15 8.94 16.18 -9.75
N GLY A 16 8.39 15.00 -10.04
CA GLY A 16 8.98 13.72 -9.62
C GLY A 16 10.32 13.41 -10.29
N GLU A 17 10.48 13.78 -11.56
CA GLU A 17 11.72 13.57 -12.31
C GLU A 17 12.82 14.51 -11.83
N LYS A 18 12.50 15.79 -11.66
CA LYS A 18 13.41 16.78 -11.05
C LYS A 18 13.77 16.36 -9.62
N GLY A 19 12.80 15.91 -8.83
CA GLY A 19 13.03 15.37 -7.49
C GLY A 19 14.00 14.20 -7.51
N ARG A 20 13.81 13.23 -8.41
CA ARG A 20 14.73 12.07 -8.58
C ARG A 20 16.15 12.51 -8.95
N ARG A 21 16.30 13.48 -9.85
CA ARG A 21 17.61 14.04 -10.23
C ARG A 21 18.28 14.74 -9.04
N LEU A 22 17.54 15.52 -8.26
CA LEU A 22 18.04 16.22 -7.08
C LEU A 22 18.44 15.23 -5.97
N MET A 23 17.63 14.21 -5.70
CA MET A 23 17.98 13.17 -4.72
C MET A 23 19.26 12.44 -5.11
N ARG A 24 19.40 12.02 -6.37
CA ARG A 24 20.63 11.37 -6.87
C ARG A 24 21.89 12.24 -6.66
N ARG A 25 21.78 13.56 -6.83
CA ARG A 25 22.89 14.51 -6.58
C ARG A 25 23.29 14.55 -5.11
N VAL A 26 22.33 14.48 -4.19
CA VAL A 26 22.65 14.41 -2.75
C VAL A 26 23.33 13.07 -2.42
N CYS A 27 22.82 11.95 -2.96
CA CYS A 27 23.41 10.63 -2.75
C CYS A 27 24.87 10.56 -3.24
N SER A 28 25.18 11.19 -4.38
CA SER A 28 26.53 11.17 -4.96
C SER A 28 27.59 11.90 -4.12
N ASN A 29 27.19 12.65 -3.09
CA ASN A 29 28.15 13.24 -2.16
C ASN A 29 28.87 12.18 -1.31
N CYS A 30 28.24 11.02 -1.07
CA CYS A 30 28.76 9.97 -0.18
C CYS A 30 28.77 8.57 -0.80
N HIS A 31 27.95 8.30 -1.82
CA HIS A 31 27.75 6.96 -2.38
C HIS A 31 28.15 6.88 -3.84
N SER A 32 28.60 5.69 -4.26
CA SER A 32 28.90 5.42 -5.67
C SER A 32 27.63 5.45 -6.52
N LYS A 33 27.81 5.65 -7.83
CA LYS A 33 26.71 5.60 -8.81
C LYS A 33 26.00 4.25 -8.76
N VAL A 34 26.74 3.15 -8.64
CA VAL A 34 26.19 1.78 -8.60
C VAL A 34 25.29 1.60 -7.39
N GLN A 35 25.71 2.03 -6.20
CA GLN A 35 24.90 1.95 -5.00
C GLN A 35 23.63 2.79 -5.14
N THR A 36 23.77 4.03 -5.62
CA THR A 36 22.65 4.97 -5.80
C THR A 36 21.60 4.40 -6.77
N ASP A 37 22.04 3.89 -7.91
CA ASP A 37 21.13 3.30 -8.91
C ASP A 37 20.47 2.01 -8.40
N SER A 38 21.21 1.17 -7.67
CA SER A 38 20.66 -0.04 -7.06
C SER A 38 19.58 0.28 -6.02
N HIS A 39 19.83 1.28 -5.15
CA HIS A 39 18.86 1.73 -4.15
C HIS A 39 17.55 2.19 -4.84
N PHE A 40 17.66 3.03 -5.85
CA PHE A 40 16.51 3.54 -6.57
C PHE A 40 15.76 2.46 -7.36
N ALA A 41 16.47 1.50 -7.98
CA ALA A 41 15.84 0.36 -8.64
C ALA A 41 15.10 -0.56 -7.64
N LYS A 42 15.66 -0.76 -6.43
CA LYS A 42 15.01 -1.49 -5.34
C LYS A 42 13.74 -0.76 -4.89
N LEU A 43 13.81 0.56 -4.71
CA LEU A 43 12.66 1.38 -4.34
C LEU A 43 11.55 1.28 -5.40
N ASP A 44 11.87 1.42 -6.68
CA ASP A 44 10.87 1.35 -7.75
C ASP A 44 10.17 -0.02 -7.79
N ARG A 45 10.92 -1.12 -7.60
CA ARG A 45 10.34 -2.47 -7.47
C ARG A 45 9.41 -2.60 -6.27
N ALA A 46 9.80 -2.05 -5.11
CA ALA A 46 8.96 -2.04 -3.92
C ALA A 46 7.65 -1.26 -4.16
N ILE A 47 7.72 -0.08 -4.79
CA ILE A 47 6.52 0.68 -5.17
C ILE A 47 5.65 -0.13 -6.13
N GLY A 48 6.23 -0.81 -7.11
CA GLY A 48 5.51 -1.70 -8.03
C GLY A 48 4.75 -2.81 -7.30
N LEU A 49 5.42 -3.50 -6.37
CA LEU A 49 4.81 -4.55 -5.55
C LEU A 49 3.65 -4.02 -4.69
N TYR A 50 3.81 -2.84 -4.08
CA TYR A 50 2.74 -2.20 -3.32
C TYR A 50 1.52 -1.91 -4.21
N ASN A 51 1.74 -1.35 -5.41
CA ASN A 51 0.65 -1.01 -6.32
C ASN A 51 -0.14 -2.25 -6.74
N TYR A 52 0.53 -3.39 -6.96
CA TYR A 52 -0.15 -4.65 -7.28
C TYR A 52 -1.23 -5.02 -6.23
N TYR A 53 -0.86 -5.01 -4.95
CA TYR A 53 -1.81 -5.30 -3.87
C TYR A 53 -2.88 -4.22 -3.73
N TYR A 54 -2.49 -2.95 -3.84
CA TYR A 54 -3.44 -1.84 -3.75
C TYR A 54 -4.49 -1.90 -4.86
N ASP A 55 -4.09 -2.16 -6.10
CA ASP A 55 -4.99 -2.24 -7.26
C ASP A 55 -5.96 -3.41 -7.12
N GLY A 56 -5.48 -4.56 -6.63
CA GLY A 56 -6.34 -5.70 -6.31
C GLY A 56 -7.39 -5.36 -5.24
N ALA A 57 -6.97 -4.68 -4.16
CA ALA A 57 -7.87 -4.20 -3.12
C ALA A 57 -8.91 -3.20 -3.65
N GLN A 58 -8.52 -2.25 -4.50
CA GLN A 58 -9.46 -1.29 -5.09
C GLN A 58 -10.45 -1.95 -6.05
N LYS A 59 -10.02 -2.99 -6.78
CA LYS A 59 -10.92 -3.77 -7.64
C LYS A 59 -12.01 -4.46 -6.82
N MET A 60 -11.64 -5.14 -5.73
CA MET A 60 -12.59 -5.75 -4.81
C MET A 60 -13.53 -4.72 -4.16
N LEU A 61 -12.97 -3.59 -3.68
CA LEU A 61 -13.76 -2.50 -3.09
C LEU A 61 -14.81 -1.95 -4.07
N LYS A 62 -14.41 -1.73 -5.33
CA LYS A 62 -15.31 -1.24 -6.37
C LYS A 62 -16.45 -2.22 -6.63
N ASP A 63 -16.14 -3.51 -6.73
CA ASP A 63 -17.14 -4.55 -6.99
C ASP A 63 -18.14 -4.68 -5.83
N LEU A 64 -17.67 -4.74 -4.59
CA LEU A 64 -18.53 -4.75 -3.40
C LEU A 64 -19.43 -3.50 -3.33
N LYS A 65 -18.90 -2.33 -3.67
CA LYS A 65 -19.67 -1.08 -3.71
C LYS A 65 -20.80 -1.13 -4.73
N VAL A 66 -20.53 -1.63 -5.95
CA VAL A 66 -21.56 -1.76 -7.00
C VAL A 66 -22.67 -2.74 -6.59
N LYS A 67 -22.32 -3.78 -5.83
CA LYS A 67 -23.27 -4.79 -5.34
C LYS A 67 -24.00 -4.41 -4.04
N GLY A 68 -23.71 -3.24 -3.46
CA GLY A 68 -24.29 -2.83 -2.17
C GLY A 68 -23.84 -3.70 -0.99
N LEU A 69 -22.67 -4.34 -1.11
CA LEU A 69 -22.12 -5.26 -0.10
C LEU A 69 -21.10 -4.57 0.81
N LEU A 70 -21.33 -3.29 1.12
CA LEU A 70 -20.53 -2.47 2.03
C LEU A 70 -21.48 -1.79 3.02
N LYS A 71 -21.10 -1.73 4.30
CA LYS A 71 -21.84 -0.93 5.29
C LYS A 71 -21.61 0.56 5.04
N GLU A 72 -22.56 1.39 5.47
CA GLU A 72 -22.45 2.85 5.38
C GLU A 72 -21.32 3.39 6.26
N ASP A 73 -21.25 2.94 7.52
CA ASP A 73 -20.11 3.25 8.39
C ASP A 73 -18.92 2.36 8.04
N LYS A 74 -17.90 2.99 7.46
CA LYS A 74 -16.66 2.35 6.98
C LYS A 74 -15.85 1.71 8.11
N TRP A 75 -15.92 2.23 9.32
CA TRP A 75 -15.19 1.70 10.46
C TRP A 75 -15.91 0.54 11.14
N SER A 76 -17.19 0.34 10.82
CA SER A 76 -17.94 -0.86 11.21
C SER A 76 -17.87 -1.99 10.17
N ASP A 77 -17.28 -1.72 8.99
CA ASP A 77 -17.13 -2.65 7.89
C ASP A 77 -15.69 -3.16 7.81
N ALA A 78 -15.50 -4.44 8.13
CA ALA A 78 -14.17 -5.05 8.19
C ALA A 78 -13.39 -4.94 6.87
N PHE A 79 -14.05 -5.04 5.71
CA PHE A 79 -13.38 -4.89 4.42
C PHE A 79 -12.89 -3.45 4.21
N GLN A 80 -13.70 -2.46 4.56
CA GLN A 80 -13.34 -1.04 4.40
C GLN A 80 -12.27 -0.61 5.41
N GLU A 81 -12.34 -1.11 6.63
CA GLU A 81 -11.31 -0.93 7.66
C GLU A 81 -9.97 -1.53 7.21
N LEU A 82 -9.96 -2.80 6.78
CA LEU A 82 -8.75 -3.44 6.25
C LEU A 82 -8.18 -2.71 5.03
N ASN A 83 -9.03 -2.22 4.13
CA ASN A 83 -8.58 -1.39 3.01
C ASN A 83 -7.83 -0.15 3.52
N TYR A 84 -8.29 0.51 4.59
CA TYR A 84 -7.58 1.63 5.20
C TYR A 84 -6.22 1.22 5.77
N TYR A 85 -6.16 0.10 6.50
CA TYR A 85 -4.89 -0.44 7.02
C TYR A 85 -3.92 -0.82 5.91
N LEU A 86 -4.40 -1.38 4.80
CA LEU A 86 -3.60 -1.76 3.64
C LEU A 86 -2.89 -0.54 3.05
N TRP A 87 -3.61 0.54 2.73
CA TRP A 87 -2.99 1.68 2.04
C TRP A 87 -2.30 2.66 3.00
N HIS A 88 -2.88 2.89 4.18
CA HIS A 88 -2.39 3.89 5.13
C HIS A 88 -1.36 3.30 6.09
N HIS A 89 -1.65 2.21 6.79
CA HIS A 89 -0.79 1.76 7.88
C HIS A 89 0.38 0.91 7.37
N ALA A 90 0.11 -0.25 6.79
CA ALA A 90 1.12 -1.14 6.24
C ALA A 90 1.70 -0.57 4.93
N GLY A 91 0.85 -0.06 4.04
CA GLY A 91 1.24 0.56 2.78
C GLY A 91 2.17 1.76 2.92
N ARG A 92 1.96 2.62 3.92
CA ARG A 92 2.88 3.75 4.18
C ARG A 92 4.22 3.23 4.71
N ARG A 93 4.21 2.32 5.68
CA ARG A 93 5.43 1.76 6.28
C ARG A 93 6.29 1.04 5.25
N ALA A 94 5.70 0.18 4.41
CA ALA A 94 6.42 -0.52 3.35
C ALA A 94 7.16 0.45 2.41
N ARG A 95 6.46 1.48 1.92
CA ARG A 95 7.02 2.44 0.96
C ARG A 95 8.05 3.37 1.59
N HIS A 96 7.81 3.85 2.82
CA HIS A 96 8.78 4.70 3.51
C HIS A 96 10.01 3.92 3.97
N GLY A 97 9.82 2.70 4.49
CA GLY A 97 10.91 1.79 4.82
C GLY A 97 11.78 1.49 3.61
N ALA A 98 11.17 1.21 2.45
CA ALA A 98 11.92 0.99 1.21
C ALA A 98 12.69 2.25 0.75
N ALA A 99 12.11 3.45 0.92
CA ALA A 99 12.73 4.71 0.52
C ALA A 99 13.86 5.17 1.46
N MET A 100 13.77 4.84 2.74
CA MET A 100 14.72 5.24 3.79
C MET A 100 15.74 4.14 4.13
N ASP A 101 15.81 3.09 3.31
CA ASP A 101 16.68 1.92 3.53
C ASP A 101 16.46 1.23 4.89
N GLY A 102 15.22 1.23 5.38
CA GLY A 102 14.79 0.52 6.59
C GLY A 102 14.22 -0.85 6.25
N PRO A 103 15.03 -1.94 6.26
CA PRO A 103 14.60 -3.25 5.79
C PRO A 103 13.47 -3.84 6.62
N ASP A 104 13.49 -3.64 7.94
CA ASP A 104 12.47 -4.12 8.87
C ASP A 104 11.10 -3.44 8.64
N TYR A 105 11.11 -2.12 8.46
CA TYR A 105 9.91 -1.35 8.12
C TYR A 105 9.39 -1.62 6.71
N ALA A 106 10.29 -1.92 5.77
CA ALA A 106 9.90 -2.33 4.43
C ALA A 106 9.24 -3.71 4.44
N GLN A 107 9.79 -4.66 5.20
CA GLN A 107 9.37 -6.06 5.22
C GLN A 107 8.36 -6.36 6.34
N TRP A 108 8.83 -6.62 7.56
CA TRP A 108 8.03 -7.12 8.69
C TRP A 108 6.87 -6.18 9.04
N HIS A 109 7.14 -4.87 9.09
CA HIS A 109 6.12 -3.87 9.38
C HIS A 109 5.46 -3.28 8.12
N GLY A 110 5.82 -3.79 6.95
CA GLY A 110 5.37 -3.31 5.65
C GLY A 110 4.73 -4.42 4.83
N PHE A 111 5.49 -4.99 3.89
CA PHE A 111 4.99 -5.99 2.94
C PHE A 111 4.42 -7.25 3.57
N PHE A 112 4.97 -7.71 4.69
CA PHE A 112 4.43 -8.86 5.41
C PHE A 112 2.98 -8.62 5.84
N GLN A 113 2.71 -7.46 6.44
CA GLN A 113 1.37 -7.09 6.88
C GLN A 113 0.45 -6.72 5.69
N ILE A 114 0.97 -6.12 4.62
CA ILE A 114 0.18 -5.89 3.39
C ILE A 114 -0.34 -7.22 2.84
N PHE A 115 0.51 -8.25 2.78
CA PHE A 115 0.12 -9.56 2.30
C PHE A 115 -0.99 -10.18 3.16
N GLN A 116 -0.85 -10.16 4.48
CA GLN A 116 -1.86 -10.70 5.39
C GLN A 116 -3.20 -9.94 5.27
N ILE A 117 -3.15 -8.60 5.28
CA ILE A 117 -4.35 -7.78 5.09
C ILE A 117 -5.03 -8.07 3.75
N TYR A 118 -4.25 -8.20 2.67
CA TYR A 118 -4.80 -8.53 1.35
C TYR A 118 -5.49 -9.90 1.35
N LYS A 119 -4.93 -10.90 2.04
CA LYS A 119 -5.55 -12.23 2.19
C LYS A 119 -6.88 -12.17 2.92
N ASP A 120 -6.95 -11.46 4.05
CA ASP A 120 -8.19 -11.27 4.78
C ASP A 120 -9.25 -10.56 3.93
N MET A 121 -8.83 -9.56 3.15
CA MET A 121 -9.72 -8.87 2.20
C MET A 121 -10.25 -9.82 1.11
N GLU A 122 -9.42 -10.71 0.55
CA GLU A 122 -9.87 -11.72 -0.42
C GLU A 122 -10.90 -12.68 0.18
N GLU A 123 -10.70 -13.12 1.43
CA GLU A 123 -11.61 -14.02 2.12
C GLU A 123 -12.97 -13.36 2.38
N ILE A 124 -12.98 -12.14 2.91
CA ILE A 124 -14.21 -11.36 3.13
C ILE A 124 -14.92 -11.13 1.79
N TYR A 125 -14.20 -10.70 0.76
CA TYR A 125 -14.75 -10.50 -0.57
C TYR A 125 -15.42 -11.77 -1.09
N ASN A 126 -14.71 -12.91 -1.10
CA ASN A 126 -15.23 -14.18 -1.59
C ASN A 126 -16.47 -14.63 -0.80
N TRP A 127 -16.47 -14.44 0.52
CA TRP A 127 -17.62 -14.76 1.36
C TRP A 127 -18.84 -13.88 1.02
N ARG A 128 -18.64 -12.56 0.91
CA ARG A 128 -19.72 -11.61 0.58
C ARG A 128 -20.31 -11.89 -0.79
N ILE A 129 -19.47 -12.18 -1.79
CA ILE A 129 -19.92 -12.53 -3.14
C ILE A 129 -20.70 -13.85 -3.14
N LYS A 130 -20.20 -14.88 -2.45
CA LYS A 130 -20.85 -16.20 -2.38
C LYS A 130 -22.22 -16.14 -1.70
N ASN A 131 -22.36 -15.35 -0.65
CA ASN A 131 -23.57 -15.31 0.18
C ASN A 131 -24.50 -14.13 -0.14
N ASN A 132 -24.06 -13.20 -0.99
CA ASN A 132 -24.75 -11.96 -1.35
C ASN A 132 -25.25 -11.15 -0.13
N LYS A 133 -24.45 -11.10 0.93
CA LYS A 133 -24.70 -10.33 2.16
C LYS A 133 -23.40 -9.95 2.84
N ILE A 134 -23.47 -9.02 3.78
CA ILE A 134 -22.34 -8.64 4.63
C ILE A 134 -22.23 -9.64 5.79
N GLU A 135 -21.01 -10.04 6.14
CA GLU A 135 -20.74 -11.00 7.21
C GLU A 135 -21.18 -10.46 8.58
N PRO A 136 -21.68 -11.34 9.47
CA PRO A 136 -22.33 -10.91 10.71
C PRO A 136 -21.42 -10.12 11.63
N LEU A 137 -20.14 -10.48 11.78
CA LEU A 137 -19.08 -9.74 12.48
C LEU A 137 -17.74 -10.35 12.07
N SER A 138 -16.77 -9.53 11.65
CA SER A 138 -15.39 -9.95 11.44
C SER A 138 -14.51 -9.18 12.42
N PRO A 139 -13.81 -9.84 13.36
CA PRO A 139 -12.83 -9.17 14.19
C PRO A 139 -11.66 -8.78 13.29
N VAL A 140 -11.43 -7.48 13.16
CA VAL A 140 -10.31 -6.98 12.35
C VAL A 140 -9.00 -7.29 13.05
N MET A 141 -8.00 -7.64 12.24
CA MET A 141 -6.66 -7.98 12.70
C MET A 141 -6.09 -6.83 13.54
N SER A 142 -5.64 -7.12 14.77
CA SER A 142 -4.85 -6.18 15.56
C SER A 142 -3.57 -5.85 14.79
N THR A 143 -3.43 -4.60 14.34
CA THR A 143 -2.20 -4.14 13.67
C THR A 143 -1.12 -3.68 14.65
N ALA A 144 -1.33 -3.87 15.96
CA ALA A 144 -0.35 -3.56 16.97
C ALA A 144 0.90 -4.45 16.77
N PRO A 145 2.12 -3.89 16.86
CA PRO A 145 3.30 -4.71 17.00
C PRO A 145 3.22 -5.39 18.37
N TYR A 146 3.02 -6.71 18.39
CA TYR A 146 3.34 -7.53 19.56
C TYR A 146 4.86 -7.75 19.61
#